data_AF-A0A8J6Z0M8-F1
#
_entry.id   AF-A0A8J6Z0M8-F1
#
_cell.length_a   1.000
_cell.length_b   1.000
_cell.length_c   1.000
_cell.angle_alpha   90.00
_cell.angle_beta   90.00
_cell.angle_gamma   90.00
#
_symmetry.space_group_name_H-M   'P 1'
#
loop_
_entity.id
_entity.type
_entity.pdbx_description
1 polymer ?
#
loop_
_entity_poly.entity_id
_entity_poly.type
_entity_poly.pdbx_seq_one_letter_code
_entity_poly.pdbx_strand_id
1 'polypeptide(L)'
;MGGVENYKKFSAKLVKRLLLPYFIAEILFYPIWFVICHEAGHLPHMWDWTLQEPLKSFLVIFVGNGNSQGLILGQLWFLPALFFAEIIFIRLYNRLNKIGGEVFICAIMFCSLLGLLIGKIHDLPLGIDIALAAQIFLLAGVLIRKYNVIERLNLKICILLILTVVVAFCLNVFVDMNSRRYGDPFLFYAGGLAGTLLVMKISALMTGGKIFSLISDCGRQSMVILVLHPIVANIFYEIIVGGFNFPAEKIFTEPAVIFGATAAGVLIPLFIAKKFGKLPVLKIFCP
;
A
#
# COMPACT_ATOMS: atom_id res chain seq x y z
N MET A 1 0.84 5.37 28.16
CA MET A 1 0.86 4.03 27.52
C MET A 1 2.24 3.44 27.78
N GLY A 2 2.49 2.67 28.84
CA GLY A 2 2.04 1.28 29.09
C GLY A 2 3.24 0.35 28.79
N GLY A 3 3.77 -0.36 29.79
CA GLY A 3 5.09 -1.03 29.78
C GLY A 3 5.33 -2.14 28.74
N VAL A 4 6.44 -2.88 28.88
CA VAL A 4 6.94 -3.89 27.93
C VAL A 4 5.87 -4.91 27.48
N GLU A 5 4.94 -5.28 28.36
CA GLU A 5 3.83 -6.18 28.04
C GLU A 5 2.84 -5.60 27.00
N ASN A 6 2.59 -4.29 27.05
CA ASN A 6 1.73 -3.60 26.10
C ASN A 6 2.38 -3.53 24.72
N TYR A 7 3.71 -3.37 24.67
CA TYR A 7 4.47 -3.42 23.41
C TYR A 7 4.43 -4.82 22.77
N LYS A 8 4.61 -5.91 23.55
CA LYS A 8 4.51 -7.28 23.01
C LYS A 8 3.13 -7.56 22.41
N LYS A 9 2.06 -7.17 23.11
CA LYS A 9 0.67 -7.31 22.61
C LYS A 9 0.45 -6.50 21.34
N PHE A 10 0.99 -5.28 21.28
CA PHE A 10 0.96 -4.43 20.09
C PHE A 10 1.68 -5.07 18.90
N SER A 11 2.93 -5.50 19.06
CA SER A 11 3.70 -6.14 17.98
C SER A 11 3.03 -7.41 17.48
N ALA A 12 2.49 -8.25 18.38
CA ALA A 12 1.75 -9.45 17.99
C ALA A 12 0.50 -9.11 17.15
N LYS A 13 -0.19 -8.01 17.46
CA LYS A 13 -1.31 -7.52 16.65
C LYS A 13 -0.86 -7.10 15.25
N LEU A 14 0.28 -6.41 15.13
CA LEU A 14 0.82 -6.02 13.82
C LEU A 14 1.23 -7.23 12.97
N VAL A 15 1.87 -8.24 13.58
CA VAL A 15 2.21 -9.49 12.88
C VAL A 15 0.95 -10.11 12.30
N LYS A 16 -0.11 -10.25 13.11
CA LYS A 16 -1.39 -10.84 12.66
C LYS A 16 -2.09 -10.02 11.58
N ARG A 17 -1.99 -8.68 11.60
CA ARG A 17 -2.68 -7.79 10.67
C ARG A 17 -1.92 -7.54 9.36
N LEU A 18 -0.59 -7.64 9.37
CA LEU A 18 0.26 -7.19 8.25
C LEU A 18 1.15 -8.31 7.73
N LEU A 19 2.05 -8.85 8.56
CA LEU A 19 3.02 -9.87 8.11
C LEU A 19 2.37 -11.21 7.79
N LEU A 20 1.39 -11.64 8.60
CA LEU A 20 0.73 -12.92 8.38
C LEU A 20 -0.07 -12.92 7.07
N PRO A 21 -0.92 -11.92 6.76
CA PRO A 21 -1.53 -11.78 5.44
C PRO A 21 -0.51 -11.74 4.30
N TYR A 22 0.59 -11.01 4.46
CA TYR A 22 1.67 -10.93 3.47
C TYR A 22 2.24 -12.32 3.14
N PHE A 23 2.79 -13.03 4.14
CA PHE A 23 3.43 -14.32 3.92
C PHE A 23 2.44 -15.38 3.44
N ILE A 24 1.23 -15.42 4.00
CA ILE A 24 0.23 -16.40 3.57
C ILE A 24 -0.16 -16.17 2.12
N ALA A 25 -0.41 -14.92 1.70
CA ALA A 25 -0.79 -14.65 0.33
C ALA A 25 0.35 -14.99 -0.65
N GLU A 26 1.57 -14.51 -0.41
CA GLU A 26 2.72 -14.80 -1.28
C GLU A 26 2.98 -16.32 -1.39
N ILE A 27 2.97 -17.06 -0.27
CA ILE A 27 3.21 -18.50 -0.27
C ILE A 27 2.06 -19.28 -0.92
N LEU A 28 0.80 -18.88 -0.68
CA LEU A 28 -0.37 -19.55 -1.26
C LEU A 28 -0.45 -19.35 -2.77
N PHE A 29 -0.10 -18.16 -3.26
CA PHE A 29 -0.15 -17.84 -4.68
C PHE A 29 1.13 -18.25 -5.44
N TYR A 30 2.20 -18.61 -4.74
CA TYR A 30 3.44 -19.10 -5.37
C TYR A 30 3.24 -20.33 -6.28
N PRO A 31 2.55 -21.42 -5.87
CA PRO A 31 2.31 -22.56 -6.76
C PRO A 31 1.48 -22.19 -7.99
N ILE A 32 0.51 -21.28 -7.83
CA ILE A 32 -0.35 -20.81 -8.93
C ILE A 32 0.50 -20.06 -9.96
N TRP A 33 1.34 -19.13 -9.49
CA TRP A 33 2.30 -18.43 -10.33
C TRP A 33 3.27 -19.41 -11.01
N PHE A 34 3.80 -20.39 -10.28
CA PHE A 34 4.75 -21.37 -10.81
C PHE A 34 4.14 -22.20 -11.96
N VAL A 35 2.90 -22.70 -11.80
CA VAL A 35 2.20 -23.44 -12.85
C VAL A 35 1.94 -22.55 -14.06
N ILE A 36 1.42 -21.34 -13.86
CA ILE A 36 1.14 -20.39 -14.95
C ILE A 36 2.43 -20.07 -15.72
N CYS A 37 3.53 -19.73 -15.04
CA CYS A 37 4.79 -19.41 -15.71
C CYS A 37 5.44 -20.62 -16.40
N HIS A 38 5.24 -21.84 -15.88
CA HIS A 38 5.79 -23.06 -16.47
C HIS A 38 4.99 -23.55 -17.69
N GLU A 39 3.66 -23.50 -17.62
CA GLU A 39 2.76 -23.94 -18.71
C GLU A 39 2.61 -22.89 -19.82
N ALA A 40 2.67 -21.59 -19.48
CA ALA A 40 2.36 -20.54 -20.44
C ALA A 40 3.44 -20.34 -21.50
N GLY A 41 4.69 -20.78 -21.29
CA GLY A 41 5.80 -20.80 -22.26
C GLY A 41 6.25 -19.46 -22.86
N HIS A 42 5.31 -18.62 -23.30
CA HIS A 42 5.45 -17.35 -24.01
C HIS A 42 4.15 -16.53 -23.91
N LEU A 43 3.66 -16.16 -22.72
CA LEU A 43 2.72 -15.03 -22.61
C LEU A 43 3.55 -13.73 -22.53
N PRO A 44 3.84 -13.04 -23.65
CA PRO A 44 4.90 -12.04 -23.73
C PRO A 44 4.44 -10.65 -23.28
N HIS A 45 3.20 -10.49 -22.82
CA HIS A 45 2.55 -9.17 -22.84
C HIS A 45 2.09 -8.63 -21.48
N MET A 46 2.11 -9.41 -20.40
CA MET A 46 1.61 -8.89 -19.11
C MET A 46 2.58 -9.04 -17.94
N TRP A 47 3.79 -9.50 -18.20
CA TRP A 47 4.87 -9.43 -17.23
C TRP A 47 6.21 -9.62 -17.93
N ASP A 48 7.14 -8.70 -17.68
CA ASP A 48 8.57 -8.93 -17.92
C ASP A 48 9.13 -9.88 -16.83
N TRP A 49 8.54 -11.07 -16.69
CA TRP A 49 9.15 -12.17 -15.94
C TRP A 49 10.22 -12.78 -16.84
N THR A 50 11.35 -12.10 -17.00
CA THR A 50 12.56 -12.79 -17.40
C THR A 50 12.85 -13.86 -16.35
N LEU A 51 12.54 -15.11 -16.71
CA LEU A 51 12.96 -16.39 -16.09
C LEU A 51 13.75 -16.20 -14.79
N GLN A 52 13.05 -15.89 -13.69
CA GLN A 52 13.66 -16.04 -12.38
C GLN A 52 13.50 -17.50 -11.99
N GLU A 53 14.63 -18.13 -11.65
CA GLU A 53 14.63 -19.46 -11.08
C GLU A 53 13.55 -19.56 -10.00
N PRO A 54 12.69 -20.59 -9.98
CA PRO A 54 11.59 -20.71 -9.02
C PRO A 54 12.04 -20.50 -7.58
N LEU A 55 13.26 -20.94 -7.25
CA LEU A 55 13.89 -20.73 -5.96
C LEU A 55 14.15 -19.25 -5.66
N LYS A 56 14.63 -18.48 -6.63
CA LYS A 56 14.85 -17.04 -6.49
C LYS A 56 13.52 -16.32 -6.21
N SER A 57 12.48 -16.59 -7.00
CA SER A 57 11.14 -16.02 -6.77
C SER A 57 10.57 -16.38 -5.40
N PHE A 58 10.84 -17.59 -4.89
CA PHE A 58 10.47 -17.97 -3.54
C PHE A 58 11.23 -17.19 -2.46
N LEU A 59 12.55 -17.01 -2.63
CA LEU A 59 13.39 -16.26 -1.70
C LEU A 59 13.04 -14.77 -1.65
N VAL A 60 12.53 -14.21 -2.75
CA VAL A 60 12.06 -12.82 -2.83
C VAL A 60 10.92 -12.53 -1.85
N ILE A 61 10.12 -13.53 -1.48
CA ILE A 61 9.08 -13.40 -0.44
C ILE A 61 9.70 -12.97 0.91
N PHE A 62 10.93 -13.38 1.21
CA PHE A 62 11.60 -13.00 2.46
C PHE A 62 12.36 -11.69 2.35
N VAL A 63 12.73 -11.28 1.12
CA VAL A 63 13.31 -9.97 0.84
C VAL A 63 12.22 -8.89 0.78
N GLY A 64 11.03 -9.18 0.27
CA GLY A 64 9.84 -8.33 0.28
C GLY A 64 9.96 -6.95 -0.38
N ASN A 65 10.91 -6.77 -1.30
CA ASN A 65 11.02 -5.54 -2.08
C ASN A 65 10.26 -5.65 -3.40
N GLY A 66 9.31 -4.73 -3.62
CA GLY A 66 8.47 -4.74 -4.82
C GLY A 66 9.13 -4.17 -6.08
N ASN A 67 10.34 -3.60 -5.99
CA ASN A 67 11.05 -3.01 -7.13
C ASN A 67 12.16 -3.94 -7.68
N SER A 68 12.79 -4.74 -6.82
CA SER A 68 14.04 -5.40 -7.19
C SER A 68 13.86 -6.77 -7.86
N GLN A 69 12.81 -7.55 -7.56
CA GLN A 69 12.77 -8.96 -8.00
C GLN A 69 11.37 -9.59 -8.19
N GLY A 70 10.30 -8.81 -8.39
CA GLY A 70 9.01 -9.38 -8.79
C GLY A 70 8.37 -10.26 -7.71
N LEU A 71 7.88 -9.64 -6.63
CA LEU A 71 6.93 -10.32 -5.75
C LEU A 71 5.77 -10.87 -6.58
N ILE A 72 5.26 -12.04 -6.19
CA ILE A 72 4.16 -12.69 -6.92
C ILE A 72 2.93 -11.80 -6.89
N LEU A 73 2.67 -11.21 -5.73
CA LEU A 73 1.66 -10.18 -5.55
C LEU A 73 2.37 -8.86 -5.25
N GLY A 74 2.94 -8.26 -6.29
CA GLY A 74 3.71 -7.01 -6.27
C GLY A 74 3.30 -6.02 -5.20
N GLN A 75 2.02 -5.62 -5.19
CA GLN A 75 1.44 -4.63 -4.27
C GLN A 75 1.54 -4.97 -2.77
N LEU A 76 1.78 -6.23 -2.41
CA LEU A 76 1.90 -6.66 -1.02
C LEU A 76 3.18 -6.16 -0.35
N TRP A 77 4.14 -5.62 -1.11
CA TRP A 77 5.34 -4.93 -0.59
C TRP A 77 5.01 -3.90 0.50
N PHE A 78 3.83 -3.27 0.41
CA PHE A 78 3.37 -2.24 1.34
C PHE A 78 3.13 -2.78 2.76
N LEU A 79 2.71 -4.04 2.91
CA LEU A 79 2.39 -4.64 4.21
C LEU A 79 3.59 -4.77 5.16
N PRO A 80 4.73 -5.39 4.75
CA PRO A 80 5.92 -5.42 5.58
C PRO A 80 6.51 -4.03 5.81
N ALA A 81 6.48 -3.14 4.81
CA ALA A 81 6.93 -1.76 4.98
C ALA A 81 6.12 -1.03 6.06
N LEU A 82 4.78 -1.15 6.05
CA LEU A 82 3.91 -0.57 7.07
C LEU A 82 4.15 -1.19 8.45
N PHE A 83 4.39 -2.50 8.51
CA PHE A 83 4.74 -3.19 9.77
C PHE A 83 5.98 -2.57 10.40
N PHE A 84 7.07 -2.41 9.63
CA PHE A 84 8.28 -1.79 10.14
C PHE A 84 8.07 -0.32 10.47
N ALA A 85 7.28 0.41 9.67
CA ALA A 85 7.01 1.83 9.93
C ALA A 85 6.34 2.02 11.30
N GLU A 86 5.31 1.22 11.62
CA GLU A 86 4.62 1.28 12.91
C GLU A 86 5.53 0.85 14.08
N ILE A 87 6.34 -0.20 13.89
CA ILE A 87 7.30 -0.67 14.91
C ILE A 87 8.33 0.40 15.23
N ILE A 88 8.95 1.01 14.21
CA ILE A 88 9.95 2.07 14.36
C ILE A 88 9.31 3.26 15.07
N PHE A 89 8.15 3.72 14.59
CA PHE A 89 7.47 4.89 15.15
C PHE A 89 7.19 4.73 16.64
N ILE A 90 6.62 3.59 17.05
CA ILE A 90 6.28 3.35 18.46
C ILE A 90 7.53 3.17 19.33
N ARG A 91 8.61 2.57 18.79
CA ARG A 91 9.88 2.48 19.50
C ARG A 91 10.48 3.86 19.75
N LEU A 92 10.49 4.73 18.74
CA LEU A 92 10.96 6.11 18.86
C LEU A 92 10.09 6.89 19.86
N TYR A 93 8.76 6.80 19.73
CA TYR A 93 7.84 7.46 20.64
C TYR A 93 8.07 7.05 22.10
N ASN A 94 8.12 5.74 22.38
CA ASN A 94 8.27 5.24 23.76
C ASN A 94 9.60 5.61 24.42
N ARG A 95 10.68 5.74 23.62
CA ARG A 95 12.03 6.06 24.11
C ARG A 95 12.26 7.57 24.21
N LEU A 96 11.93 8.30 23.14
CA LEU A 96 12.35 9.69 22.96
C LEU A 96 11.32 10.70 23.45
N ASN A 97 10.03 10.38 23.40
CA ASN A 97 9.00 11.31 23.86
C ASN A 97 9.09 11.59 25.38
N LYS A 98 9.75 10.71 26.14
CA LYS A 98 10.07 10.92 27.56
C LYS A 98 11.24 11.87 27.79
N ILE A 99 12.14 11.98 26.82
CA ILE A 99 13.31 12.86 26.86
C ILE A 99 12.89 14.28 26.44
N GLY A 100 12.02 14.38 25.43
CA GLY A 100 11.39 15.62 25.01
C GLY A 100 10.65 15.48 23.68
N GLY A 101 9.58 16.23 23.49
CA GLY A 101 8.79 16.21 22.25
C GLY A 101 9.61 16.63 21.02
N GLU A 102 10.49 17.62 21.19
CA GLU A 102 11.39 18.11 20.13
C GLU A 102 12.40 17.05 19.70
N VAL A 103 13.01 16.33 20.66
CA VAL A 103 13.94 15.22 20.37
C VAL A 103 13.24 14.12 19.56
N PHE A 104 12.00 13.79 19.93
CA PHE A 104 11.20 12.84 19.17
C PHE A 104 10.92 13.34 17.74
N ILE A 105 10.54 14.60 17.56
CA ILE A 105 10.30 15.19 16.23
C ILE A 105 11.58 15.18 15.40
N CYS A 106 12.72 15.61 15.96
CA CYS A 106 14.02 15.59 15.28
C CYS A 106 14.39 14.17 14.83
N ALA A 107 14.15 13.15 15.67
CA ALA A 107 14.39 11.76 15.29
C ALA A 107 13.49 11.29 14.15
N ILE A 108 12.21 11.70 14.12
CA ILE A 108 11.29 11.39 13.01
C ILE A 108 11.78 12.03 11.71
N MET A 109 12.19 13.30 11.75
CA MET A 109 12.73 14.01 10.59
C MET A 109 14.02 13.33 10.09
N PHE A 110 14.90 12.95 11.00
CA PHE A 110 16.13 12.23 10.69
C PHE A 110 15.87 10.87 10.06
N CYS A 111 14.98 10.04 10.63
CA CYS A 111 14.58 8.77 10.04
C CYS A 111 14.00 8.94 8.63
N SER A 112 13.14 9.96 8.44
CA SER A 112 12.52 10.23 7.14
C SER A 112 13.54 10.62 6.08
N LEU A 113 14.51 11.47 6.44
CA LEU A 113 15.61 11.83 5.56
C LEU A 113 16.51 10.62 5.25
N LEU A 114 16.85 9.82 6.26
CA LEU A 114 17.63 8.60 6.07
C LEU A 114 16.94 7.61 5.12
N GLY A 115 15.62 7.40 5.27
CA GLY A 115 14.87 6.52 4.38
C GLY A 115 14.93 6.99 2.92
N LEU A 116 14.77 8.30 2.68
CA LEU A 116 14.88 8.88 1.34
C LEU A 116 16.30 8.77 0.76
N LEU A 117 17.35 8.90 1.57
CA LEU A 117 18.74 8.79 1.11
C LEU A 117 19.12 7.34 0.85
N ILE A 118 18.77 6.43 1.75
CA ILE A 118 19.04 4.99 1.60
C ILE A 118 18.31 4.46 0.37
N GLY A 119 17.03 4.79 0.20
CA GLY A 119 16.23 4.33 -0.95
C GLY A 119 16.73 4.81 -2.32
N LYS A 120 17.61 5.82 -2.38
CA LYS A 120 18.30 6.21 -3.62
C LYS A 120 19.49 5.31 -3.97
N ILE A 121 20.05 4.62 -2.98
CA ILE A 121 21.28 3.83 -3.10
C ILE A 121 20.96 2.33 -3.10
N HIS A 122 20.06 1.89 -2.21
CA HIS A 122 19.79 0.48 -1.99
C HIS A 122 18.37 0.23 -1.47
N ASP A 123 17.73 -0.82 -2.00
CA ASP A 123 16.45 -1.32 -1.50
C ASP A 123 16.69 -2.17 -0.25
N LEU A 124 16.41 -1.63 0.94
CA LEU A 124 16.50 -2.44 2.16
C LEU A 124 15.41 -3.51 2.17
N PRO A 125 15.68 -4.71 2.71
CA PRO A 125 14.70 -5.78 2.75
C PRO A 125 13.44 -5.34 3.50
N LEU A 126 12.30 -5.86 3.05
CA LEU A 126 10.96 -5.68 3.61
C LEU A 126 10.52 -4.21 3.60
N GLY A 127 11.11 -3.40 2.72
CA GLY A 127 10.81 -1.98 2.59
C GLY A 127 11.19 -1.15 3.81
N ILE A 128 12.24 -1.52 4.55
CA ILE A 128 12.68 -0.78 5.75
C ILE A 128 13.07 0.66 5.40
N ASP A 129 13.67 0.91 4.24
CA ASP A 129 13.99 2.25 3.74
C ASP A 129 12.71 3.07 3.50
N ILE A 130 11.67 2.46 2.94
CA ILE A 130 10.34 3.08 2.81
C ILE A 130 9.73 3.34 4.17
N ALA A 131 9.83 2.37 5.09
CA ALA A 131 9.32 2.50 6.45
C ALA A 131 9.93 3.69 7.20
N LEU A 132 11.22 3.95 6.97
CA LEU A 132 11.94 5.11 7.47
C LEU A 132 11.43 6.41 6.80
N ALA A 133 11.28 6.44 5.48
CA ALA A 133 10.70 7.60 4.76
C ALA A 133 9.26 7.91 5.21
N ALA A 134 8.49 6.91 5.60
CA ALA A 134 7.09 7.06 5.98
C ALA A 134 6.87 7.70 7.37
N GLN A 135 7.93 7.93 8.17
CA GLN A 135 7.78 8.35 9.57
C GLN A 135 7.09 9.72 9.73
N ILE A 136 7.31 10.68 8.80
CA ILE A 136 6.59 11.96 8.78
C ILE A 136 5.08 11.77 8.65
N PHE A 137 4.61 10.83 7.81
CA PHE A 137 3.18 10.57 7.64
C PHE A 137 2.55 10.00 8.91
N LEU A 138 3.26 9.12 9.63
CA LEU A 138 2.80 8.58 10.92
C LEU A 138 2.72 9.67 11.99
N LEU A 139 3.73 10.55 12.07
CA LEU A 139 3.71 11.70 12.98
C LEU A 139 2.53 12.61 12.65
N ALA A 140 2.33 12.94 11.37
CA ALA A 140 1.20 13.75 10.93
C ALA A 140 -0.14 13.14 11.35
N GLY A 141 -0.34 11.83 11.16
CA GLY A 141 -1.55 11.14 11.61
C GLY A 141 -1.83 11.30 13.11
N VAL A 142 -0.80 11.22 13.95
CA VAL A 142 -0.92 11.46 15.41
C VAL A 142 -1.30 12.91 15.70
N LEU A 143 -0.66 13.88 15.05
CA LEU A 143 -0.92 15.31 15.26
C LEU A 143 -2.31 15.71 14.76
N ILE A 144 -2.74 15.18 13.60
CA ILE A 144 -4.07 15.40 13.02
C ILE A 144 -5.15 15.00 14.02
N ARG A 145 -5.02 13.82 14.61
CA ARG A 145 -5.95 13.33 15.63
C ARG A 145 -5.86 14.12 16.92
N LYS A 146 -4.65 14.42 17.41
CA LYS A 146 -4.44 15.13 18.68
C LYS A 146 -5.08 16.52 18.68
N TYR A 147 -5.00 17.22 17.55
CA TYR A 147 -5.46 18.61 17.44
C TYR A 147 -6.80 18.77 16.72
N ASN A 148 -7.49 17.67 16.39
CA ASN A 148 -8.75 17.69 15.64
C ASN A 148 -8.62 18.56 14.38
N VAL A 149 -7.58 18.29 13.58
CA VAL A 149 -7.23 19.12 12.43
C VAL A 149 -8.34 19.09 11.39
N ILE A 150 -8.99 17.95 11.18
CA ILE A 150 -10.01 17.75 10.14
C ILE A 150 -11.23 18.66 10.36
N GLU A 151 -11.65 18.84 11.60
CA GLU A 151 -12.76 19.70 12.03
C GLU A 151 -12.44 21.17 11.76
N ARG A 152 -11.15 21.54 11.81
CA ARG A 152 -10.66 22.91 11.60
C ARG A 152 -10.41 23.26 10.13
N LEU A 153 -10.43 22.28 9.22
CA LEU A 153 -10.28 22.52 7.78
C LEU A 153 -11.52 23.25 7.25
N ASN A 154 -11.36 24.53 6.92
CA ASN A 154 -12.34 25.34 6.22
C ASN A 154 -12.06 25.36 4.70
N LEU A 155 -12.99 25.92 3.92
CA LEU A 155 -12.89 25.94 2.45
C LEU A 155 -11.60 26.59 1.94
N LYS A 156 -11.13 27.68 2.55
CA LYS A 156 -9.90 28.37 2.14
C LYS A 156 -8.68 27.47 2.32
N ILE A 157 -8.59 26.77 3.45
CA ILE A 157 -7.53 25.81 3.72
C ILE A 157 -7.64 24.63 2.73
N CYS A 158 -8.83 24.10 2.46
CA CYS A 158 -9.01 23.05 1.46
C CYS A 158 -8.55 23.48 0.06
N ILE A 159 -8.85 24.72 -0.36
CA ILE A 159 -8.36 25.26 -1.63
C ILE A 159 -6.82 25.30 -1.64
N LEU A 160 -6.18 25.76 -0.55
CA LEU A 160 -4.72 25.76 -0.45
C LEU A 160 -4.12 24.35 -0.52
N LEU A 161 -4.75 23.37 0.14
CA LEU A 161 -4.33 21.97 0.07
C LEU A 161 -4.49 21.41 -1.35
N ILE A 162 -5.59 21.73 -2.05
CA ILE A 162 -5.80 21.34 -3.45
C ILE A 162 -4.70 21.95 -4.33
N LEU A 163 -4.40 23.23 -4.16
CA LEU A 163 -3.30 23.89 -4.88
C LEU A 163 -1.95 23.23 -4.59
N THR A 164 -1.70 22.83 -3.34
CA THR A 164 -0.47 22.12 -2.96
C THR A 164 -0.36 20.76 -3.64
N VAL A 165 -1.47 20.00 -3.71
CA VAL A 165 -1.53 18.73 -4.46
C VAL A 165 -1.28 18.96 -5.95
N VAL A 166 -1.90 19.98 -6.55
CA VAL A 166 -1.71 20.31 -7.97
C VAL A 166 -0.27 20.73 -8.26
N VAL A 167 0.33 21.58 -7.42
CA VAL A 167 1.74 21.98 -7.55
C VAL A 167 2.66 20.77 -7.42
N ALA A 168 2.44 19.91 -6.42
CA ALA A 168 3.22 18.69 -6.27
C ALA A 168 3.05 17.76 -7.47
N PHE A 169 1.85 17.63 -8.03
CA PHE A 169 1.60 16.82 -9.22
C PHE A 169 2.27 17.37 -10.48
N CYS A 170 2.24 18.69 -10.69
CA CYS A 170 2.80 19.32 -11.88
C CYS A 170 4.31 19.48 -11.85
N LEU A 171 4.90 19.71 -10.66
CA LEU A 171 6.32 20.05 -10.52
C LEU A 171 7.18 18.92 -9.99
N ASN A 172 6.60 17.92 -9.32
CA ASN A 172 7.35 16.75 -8.88
C ASN A 172 7.36 15.67 -9.98
N VAL A 173 8.24 14.68 -9.82
CA VAL A 173 8.14 13.44 -10.61
C VAL A 173 6.90 12.66 -10.21
N PHE A 174 6.40 11.75 -11.06
CA PHE A 174 5.38 10.81 -10.61
C PHE A 174 5.95 9.98 -9.46
N VAL A 175 5.34 10.15 -8.29
CA VAL A 175 5.79 9.57 -7.03
C VAL A 175 5.41 8.10 -7.00
N ASP A 176 6.41 7.26 -6.75
CA ASP A 176 6.21 5.83 -6.52
C ASP A 176 7.12 5.39 -5.38
N MET A 177 6.53 5.17 -4.20
CA MET A 177 7.28 4.73 -3.03
C MET A 177 7.84 3.32 -3.22
N ASN A 178 7.15 2.43 -3.96
CA ASN A 178 7.65 1.09 -4.23
C ASN A 178 8.95 1.15 -5.01
N SER A 179 8.97 1.97 -6.07
CA SER A 179 10.15 2.15 -6.91
C SER A 179 11.15 3.18 -6.36
N ARG A 180 10.98 3.61 -5.10
CA ARG A 180 11.80 4.62 -4.40
C ARG A 180 11.90 5.94 -5.16
N ARG A 181 10.90 6.23 -5.98
CA ARG A 181 10.83 7.42 -6.83
C ARG A 181 10.08 8.51 -6.10
N TYR A 182 10.78 9.21 -5.20
CA TYR A 182 10.21 10.27 -4.37
C TYR A 182 10.26 11.66 -5.03
N GLY A 183 11.22 11.88 -5.93
CA GLY A 183 11.47 13.19 -6.54
C GLY A 183 12.00 14.22 -5.54
N ASP A 184 11.45 15.42 -5.58
CA ASP A 184 11.74 16.46 -4.59
C ASP A 184 11.12 16.10 -3.22
N PRO A 185 11.91 15.97 -2.15
CA PRO A 185 11.40 15.58 -0.84
C PRO A 185 10.33 16.52 -0.26
N PHE A 186 10.42 17.83 -0.53
CA PHE A 186 9.46 18.79 -0.02
C PHE A 186 8.11 18.61 -0.72
N LEU A 187 8.10 18.55 -2.05
CA LEU A 187 6.90 18.29 -2.83
C LEU A 187 6.29 16.91 -2.53
N PHE A 188 7.12 15.89 -2.29
CA PHE A 188 6.68 14.56 -1.87
C PHE A 188 5.86 14.60 -0.58
N TYR A 189 6.41 15.17 0.50
CA TYR A 189 5.70 15.24 1.78
C TYR A 189 4.54 16.23 1.74
N ALA A 190 4.73 17.42 1.15
CA ALA A 190 3.67 18.44 1.07
C ALA A 190 2.47 17.94 0.27
N GLY A 191 2.70 17.37 -0.92
CA GLY A 191 1.65 16.79 -1.75
C GLY A 191 0.94 15.61 -1.07
N GLY A 192 1.72 14.67 -0.51
CA GLY A 192 1.16 13.50 0.17
C GLY A 192 0.34 13.86 1.41
N LEU A 193 0.82 14.78 2.25
CA LEU A 193 0.10 15.25 3.43
C LEU A 193 -1.15 16.05 3.07
N ALA A 194 -1.07 16.92 2.06
CA ALA A 194 -2.21 17.68 1.57
C ALA A 194 -3.31 16.76 1.01
N GLY A 195 -2.94 15.79 0.18
CA GLY A 195 -3.86 14.77 -0.33
C GLY A 195 -4.49 13.95 0.79
N THR A 196 -3.71 13.52 1.77
CA THR A 196 -4.20 12.79 2.95
C THR A 196 -5.25 13.59 3.72
N LEU A 197 -4.98 14.86 4.03
CA LEU A 197 -5.92 15.74 4.73
C LEU A 197 -7.23 15.95 3.95
N LEU A 198 -7.14 16.13 2.62
CA LEU A 198 -8.31 16.26 1.76
C LEU A 198 -9.16 14.99 1.75
N VAL A 199 -8.53 13.82 1.57
CA VAL A 199 -9.24 12.53 1.61
C VAL A 199 -9.90 12.29 2.96
N MET A 200 -9.23 12.62 4.06
CA MET A 200 -9.82 12.53 5.40
C MET A 200 -10.99 13.49 5.58
N LYS A 201 -10.89 14.74 5.09
CA LYS A 201 -11.99 15.71 5.15
C LYS A 201 -13.19 15.26 4.34
N ILE A 202 -12.98 14.77 3.12
CA ILE A 202 -14.03 14.20 2.28
C ILE A 202 -14.69 13.03 3.00
N SER A 203 -13.89 12.11 3.54
CA SER A 203 -14.38 10.95 4.30
C SER A 203 -15.23 11.35 5.51
N ALA A 204 -14.86 12.42 6.21
CA ALA A 204 -15.63 12.94 7.34
C ALA A 204 -16.97 13.60 6.93
N LEU A 205 -17.07 14.09 5.69
CA LEU A 205 -18.29 14.68 5.13
C LEU A 205 -19.24 13.63 4.53
N MET A 206 -18.74 12.43 4.23
CA MET A 206 -19.53 11.35 3.63
C MET A 206 -20.48 10.73 4.67
N THR A 207 -21.70 11.27 4.77
CA THR A 207 -22.73 10.81 5.71
C THR A 207 -23.86 10.08 4.99
N GLY A 208 -23.98 8.76 5.23
CA GLY A 208 -25.16 7.97 4.92
C GLY A 208 -25.46 7.68 3.43
N GLY A 209 -26.15 6.57 3.16
CA GLY A 209 -26.56 6.19 1.81
C GLY A 209 -25.77 5.03 1.22
N LYS A 210 -26.32 4.44 0.14
CA LYS A 210 -25.85 3.17 -0.43
C LYS A 210 -24.42 3.26 -0.98
N ILE A 211 -24.08 4.37 -1.64
CA ILE A 211 -22.74 4.57 -2.21
C ILE A 211 -21.66 4.68 -1.13
N PHE A 212 -21.93 5.42 -0.05
CA PHE A 212 -20.99 5.54 1.06
C PHE A 212 -20.89 4.25 1.87
N SER A 213 -22.00 3.49 2.00
CA SER A 213 -21.95 2.14 2.56
C SER A 213 -21.04 1.23 1.75
N LEU A 214 -21.12 1.29 0.41
CA LEU A 214 -20.26 0.50 -0.47
C LEU A 214 -18.78 0.90 -0.32
N ILE A 215 -18.47 2.20 -0.30
CA ILE A 215 -17.09 2.68 -0.07
C ILE A 215 -16.57 2.23 1.30
N SER A 216 -17.43 2.29 2.33
CA SER A 216 -17.11 1.79 3.68
C SER A 216 -16.88 0.28 3.70
N ASP A 217 -17.65 -0.49 2.92
CA ASP A 217 -17.43 -1.92 2.73
C ASP A 217 -16.09 -2.20 2.03
N CYS A 218 -15.73 -1.45 0.99
CA CYS A 218 -14.42 -1.54 0.33
C CYS A 218 -13.29 -1.27 1.34
N GLY A 219 -13.43 -0.26 2.20
CA GLY A 219 -12.45 0.03 3.24
C GLY A 219 -12.30 -1.11 4.26
N ARG A 220 -13.42 -1.69 4.72
CA ARG A 220 -13.42 -2.85 5.63
C ARG A 220 -12.78 -4.09 5.03
N GLN A 221 -13.01 -4.33 3.74
CA GLN A 221 -12.49 -5.50 3.01
C GLN A 221 -11.22 -5.19 2.22
N SER A 222 -10.53 -4.08 2.54
CA SER A 222 -9.36 -3.59 1.81
C SER A 222 -8.23 -4.62 1.70
N MET A 223 -8.03 -5.47 2.72
CA MET A 223 -7.00 -6.52 2.68
C MET A 223 -7.31 -7.60 1.63
N VAL A 224 -8.57 -8.06 1.54
CA VAL A 224 -9.00 -9.02 0.51
C VAL A 224 -8.86 -8.41 -0.88
N ILE A 225 -9.28 -7.15 -1.03
CA ILE A 225 -9.13 -6.40 -2.29
C ILE A 225 -7.65 -6.27 -2.64
N LEU A 226 -6.78 -5.92 -1.68
CA LEU A 226 -5.35 -5.78 -1.90
C LEU A 226 -4.72 -7.09 -2.42
N VAL A 227 -5.10 -8.24 -1.87
CA VAL A 227 -4.59 -9.55 -2.29
C VAL A 227 -5.14 -9.95 -3.67
N LEU A 228 -6.46 -9.82 -3.89
CA LEU A 228 -7.12 -10.42 -5.05
C LEU A 228 -7.22 -9.51 -6.28
N HIS A 229 -7.12 -8.18 -6.13
CA HIS A 229 -7.36 -7.29 -7.27
C HIS A 229 -6.41 -7.49 -8.46
N PRO A 230 -5.09 -7.76 -8.34
CA PRO A 230 -4.28 -7.96 -9.54
C PRO A 230 -4.64 -9.28 -10.22
N ILE A 231 -4.97 -10.33 -9.45
CA ILE A 231 -5.35 -11.63 -10.00
C ILE A 231 -6.63 -11.47 -10.82
N VAL A 232 -7.62 -10.79 -10.25
CA VAL A 232 -8.88 -10.51 -10.95
C VAL A 232 -8.67 -9.61 -12.17
N ALA A 233 -7.83 -8.57 -12.07
CA ALA A 233 -7.51 -7.69 -13.20
C ALA A 233 -6.82 -8.47 -14.33
N ASN A 234 -5.89 -9.37 -14.00
CA ASN A 234 -5.21 -10.20 -15.00
C ASN A 234 -6.15 -11.19 -15.67
N ILE A 235 -6.99 -11.90 -14.90
CA ILE A 235 -8.03 -12.77 -15.47
C ILE A 235 -8.95 -11.97 -16.40
N PHE A 236 -9.33 -10.75 -16.00
CA PHE A 236 -10.12 -9.86 -16.85
C PHE A 236 -9.40 -9.52 -18.16
N TYR A 237 -8.10 -9.17 -18.12
CA TYR A 237 -7.32 -8.89 -19.32
C TYR A 237 -7.19 -10.10 -20.24
N GLU A 238 -6.93 -11.29 -19.71
CA GLU A 238 -6.87 -12.53 -20.49
C GLU A 238 -8.20 -12.83 -21.20
N ILE A 239 -9.33 -12.62 -20.52
CA ILE A 239 -10.66 -12.77 -21.13
C ILE A 239 -10.87 -11.75 -22.27
N ILE A 240 -10.45 -10.50 -22.08
CA ILE A 240 -10.58 -9.45 -23.09
C ILE A 240 -9.71 -9.75 -24.32
N VAL A 241 -8.46 -10.16 -24.12
CA VAL A 241 -7.54 -10.48 -25.22
C VAL A 241 -7.94 -11.77 -25.92
N GLY A 242 -8.00 -12.89 -25.21
CA GLY A 242 -8.23 -14.20 -25.80
C GLY A 242 -9.69 -14.48 -26.13
N GLY A 243 -10.61 -14.00 -25.30
CA GLY A 243 -12.05 -14.25 -25.47
C GLY A 243 -12.73 -13.31 -26.46
N PHE A 244 -12.28 -12.07 -26.55
CA PHE A 244 -12.86 -11.06 -27.45
C PHE A 244 -11.94 -10.63 -28.59
N ASN A 245 -10.76 -11.27 -28.73
CA ASN A 245 -9.73 -10.90 -29.72
C ASN A 245 -9.35 -9.41 -29.65
N PHE A 246 -9.35 -8.83 -28.45
CA PHE A 246 -8.97 -7.43 -28.27
C PHE A 246 -7.44 -7.28 -28.43
N PRO A 247 -6.95 -6.24 -29.12
CA PRO A 247 -5.51 -6.07 -29.34
C PRO A 247 -4.75 -5.89 -28.01
N ALA A 248 -3.78 -6.76 -27.74
CA ALA A 248 -3.08 -6.81 -26.47
C ALA A 248 -2.32 -5.49 -26.17
N GLU A 249 -1.81 -4.83 -27.20
CA GLU A 249 -1.11 -3.55 -27.12
C GLU A 249 -2.00 -2.39 -26.68
N LYS A 250 -3.33 -2.56 -26.72
CA LYS A 250 -4.30 -1.53 -26.35
C LYS A 250 -4.88 -1.68 -24.94
N ILE A 251 -4.58 -2.79 -24.24
CA ILE A 251 -5.16 -3.09 -22.91
C ILE A 251 -4.92 -1.96 -21.89
N PHE A 252 -3.72 -1.39 -21.90
CA PHE A 252 -3.29 -0.37 -20.94
C PHE A 252 -3.52 1.07 -21.42
N THR A 253 -4.08 1.25 -22.61
CA THR A 253 -4.36 2.58 -23.18
C THR A 253 -5.84 2.82 -23.38
N GLU A 254 -6.66 1.77 -23.50
CA GLU A 254 -8.11 1.88 -23.68
C GLU A 254 -8.82 2.14 -22.33
N PRO A 255 -9.44 3.32 -22.12
CA PRO A 255 -10.03 3.69 -20.83
C PRO A 255 -11.14 2.73 -20.37
N ALA A 256 -11.92 2.19 -21.29
CA ALA A 256 -12.98 1.23 -20.97
C ALA A 256 -12.42 -0.08 -20.39
N VAL A 257 -11.29 -0.56 -20.92
CA VAL A 257 -10.62 -1.78 -20.45
C VAL A 257 -10.00 -1.55 -19.08
N ILE A 258 -9.32 -0.41 -18.88
CA ILE A 258 -8.72 -0.04 -17.59
C ILE A 258 -9.80 0.11 -16.51
N PHE A 259 -10.89 0.81 -16.82
CA PHE A 259 -12.02 0.97 -15.91
C PHE A 259 -12.68 -0.37 -15.59
N GLY A 260 -12.91 -1.21 -16.59
CA GLY A 260 -13.47 -2.55 -16.43
C GLY A 260 -12.62 -3.43 -15.51
N ALA A 261 -11.31 -3.49 -15.75
CA ALA A 261 -10.38 -4.26 -14.93
C ALA A 261 -10.31 -3.75 -13.49
N THR A 262 -10.31 -2.43 -13.30
CA THR A 262 -10.31 -1.80 -11.97
C THR A 262 -11.61 -2.10 -11.22
N ALA A 263 -12.75 -1.94 -11.89
CA ALA A 263 -14.06 -2.23 -11.31
C ALA A 263 -14.20 -3.71 -10.95
N ALA A 264 -13.78 -4.62 -11.83
CA ALA A 264 -13.74 -6.05 -11.57
C ALA A 264 -12.82 -6.36 -10.37
N GLY A 265 -11.61 -5.81 -10.37
CA GLY A 265 -10.60 -5.95 -9.31
C GLY A 265 -11.06 -5.45 -7.94
N VAL A 266 -12.07 -4.59 -7.85
CA VAL A 266 -12.66 -4.15 -6.58
C VAL A 266 -13.92 -4.94 -6.25
N LEU A 267 -14.88 -5.03 -7.19
CA LEU A 267 -16.21 -5.57 -6.93
C LEU A 267 -16.21 -7.09 -6.74
N ILE A 268 -15.39 -7.83 -7.49
CA ILE A 268 -15.31 -9.30 -7.37
C ILE A 268 -14.68 -9.68 -6.02
N PRO A 269 -13.50 -9.15 -5.61
CA PRO A 269 -12.97 -9.42 -4.28
C PRO A 269 -13.91 -9.00 -3.16
N LEU A 270 -14.61 -7.88 -3.31
CA LEU A 270 -15.61 -7.45 -2.33
C LEU A 270 -16.77 -8.44 -2.20
N PHE A 271 -17.28 -8.96 -3.32
CA PHE A 271 -18.30 -10.00 -3.33
C PHE A 271 -17.79 -11.30 -2.69
N ILE A 272 -16.57 -11.72 -3.02
CA ILE A 272 -15.92 -12.89 -2.42
C ILE A 272 -15.80 -12.72 -0.91
N ALA A 273 -15.33 -11.56 -0.45
CA ALA A 273 -15.19 -11.26 0.97
C ALA A 273 -16.54 -11.35 1.71
N LYS A 274 -17.60 -10.78 1.14
CA LYS A 274 -18.95 -10.80 1.75
C LYS A 274 -19.57 -12.21 1.77
N LYS A 275 -19.39 -13.00 0.70
CA LYS A 275 -20.03 -14.30 0.56
C LYS A 275 -19.23 -15.43 1.22
N PHE A 276 -17.92 -15.36 1.18
CA PHE A 276 -17.00 -16.44 1.56
C PHE A 276 -16.01 -16.05 2.66
N GLY A 277 -16.07 -14.84 3.22
CA GLY A 277 -15.12 -14.38 4.25
C GLY A 277 -15.09 -15.21 5.54
N LYS A 278 -16.09 -16.09 5.75
CA LYS A 278 -16.11 -17.05 6.86
C LYS A 278 -15.22 -18.28 6.62
N LEU A 279 -14.76 -18.53 5.39
CA LEU A 279 -13.87 -19.64 5.07
C LEU A 279 -12.53 -19.46 5.81
N PRO A 280 -11.94 -20.55 6.34
CA PRO A 280 -10.70 -20.46 7.14
C PRO A 280 -9.56 -19.70 6.45
N VAL A 281 -9.38 -19.91 5.13
CA VAL A 281 -8.33 -19.26 4.32
C VAL A 281 -8.58 -17.76 4.16
N LEU A 282 -9.84 -17.34 4.01
CA LEU A 282 -10.20 -15.93 3.84
C LEU A 282 -10.32 -15.17 5.16
N LYS A 283 -10.56 -15.88 6.27
CA LYS A 283 -10.72 -15.28 7.60
C LYS A 283 -9.49 -14.48 8.07
N ILE A 284 -8.31 -14.81 7.55
CA ILE A 284 -7.07 -14.07 7.85
C ILE A 284 -7.04 -12.71 7.15
N PHE A 285 -7.72 -12.60 6.00
CA PHE A 285 -7.83 -11.39 5.19
C PHE A 285 -9.12 -10.60 5.47
N CYS A 286 -10.13 -11.24 6.08
CA CYS A 286 -11.40 -10.63 6.50
C CYS A 286 -11.44 -10.46 8.03
N PRO A 287 -10.86 -9.38 8.59
CA PRO A 287 -10.92 -9.08 10.02
C PRO A 287 -12.33 -8.69 10.50
#